data_AF-A0AAD5T9H2-F1
#
_entry.id   AF-A0AAD5T9H2-F1
#
_cell.length_a   1.000
_cell.length_b   1.000
_cell.length_c   1.000
_cell.angle_alpha   90.00
_cell.angle_beta   90.00
_cell.angle_gamma   90.00
#
_symmetry.space_group_name_H-M   'P 1'
#
loop_
_entity.id
_entity.type
_entity.pdbx_description
1 polymer ?
#
loop_
_entity_poly.entity_id
_entity_poly.type
_entity_poly.pdbx_seq_one_letter_code
_entity_poly.pdbx_strand_id
1 'polypeptide(L)'
;MDNLAHKPRGRPRHSDSEPNNGQVKSRRAQQNREAALRYRARKDERIRELENQVVALQLEVSQLRAKLAGQGISHNTDSTAPVVAALPALGLCTESQQQYYQQQQYQQHQQPDYQEQQLIDDQDLFQQPNAFQSFESVSSNDQNSEQYFVDPPQLLATRFSLKALQSLQNEAGIYVDRMLNLFLVNRLVQILKNKDLMLAACSPDDKVRALEILEHCKISNRKQMIILYESQEYPLETMKDTSLFYELNADQRHDVQLLMENLGPLYTQEVAAFRKAIEISAPSIKQEGGISDVYLDELCQLFMVKIVQ
;
A
#
# COMPACT_ATOMS: atom_id res chain seq x y z
N MET A 1 9.88 74.32 14.49
CA MET A 1 10.68 73.28 13.79
C MET A 1 9.71 72.15 13.48
N ASP A 2 8.91 72.40 12.45
CA ASP A 2 7.70 71.64 12.10
C ASP A 2 8.06 70.46 11.20
N ASN A 3 7.75 69.24 11.64
CA ASN A 3 7.88 68.03 10.83
C ASN A 3 6.54 67.74 10.15
N LEU A 4 6.50 68.00 8.83
CA LEU A 4 5.38 67.78 7.95
C LEU A 4 5.21 66.29 7.64
N ALA A 5 4.09 65.71 8.10
CA ALA A 5 3.66 64.36 7.78
C ALA A 5 3.03 64.30 6.36
N HIS A 6 3.69 63.63 5.43
CA HIS A 6 3.14 63.34 4.10
C HIS A 6 2.22 62.10 4.15
N LYS A 7 0.91 62.32 4.00
CA LYS A 7 -0.08 61.27 3.68
C LYS A 7 -0.01 60.92 2.18
N PRO A 8 0.14 59.64 1.79
CA PRO A 8 0.03 59.25 0.39
C PRO A 8 -1.43 59.31 -0.08
N ARG A 9 -1.66 60.03 -1.18
CA ARG A 9 -2.95 60.14 -1.89
C ARG A 9 -3.34 58.79 -2.49
N GLY A 10 -4.45 58.22 -2.02
CA GLY A 10 -5.10 57.08 -2.63
C GLY A 10 -5.58 57.41 -4.04
N ARG A 11 -5.20 56.59 -5.02
CA ARG A 11 -5.76 56.60 -6.37
C ARG A 11 -7.20 56.04 -6.33
N PRO A 12 -8.18 56.66 -7.00
CA PRO A 12 -9.48 56.05 -7.23
C PRO A 12 -9.29 54.83 -8.14
N ARG A 13 -9.68 53.64 -7.67
CA ARG A 13 -9.80 52.46 -8.52
C ARG A 13 -11.06 52.65 -9.39
N HIS A 14 -10.84 52.81 -10.70
CA HIS A 14 -11.90 52.62 -11.69
C HIS A 14 -12.40 51.18 -11.58
N SER A 15 -13.67 51.02 -11.23
CA SER A 15 -14.43 49.78 -11.29
C SER A 15 -14.77 49.51 -12.75
N ASP A 16 -13.80 49.00 -13.49
CA ASP A 16 -14.02 48.46 -14.83
C ASP A 16 -14.73 47.11 -14.67
N SER A 17 -15.93 47.04 -15.23
CA SER A 17 -16.79 45.87 -15.38
C SER A 17 -16.02 44.59 -15.70
N GLU A 18 -16.01 43.66 -14.76
CA GLU A 18 -15.43 42.33 -14.93
C GLU A 18 -16.11 41.59 -16.09
N PRO A 19 -15.35 41.16 -17.13
CA PRO A 19 -15.92 40.37 -18.20
C PRO A 19 -16.31 38.98 -17.68
N ASN A 20 -17.57 38.64 -17.93
CA ASN A 20 -18.27 37.37 -17.78
C ASN A 20 -17.36 36.10 -17.80
N ASN A 21 -16.72 35.79 -16.67
CA ASN A 21 -15.69 34.75 -16.51
C ASN A 21 -16.29 33.33 -16.30
N GLY A 22 -17.62 33.20 -16.42
CA GLY A 22 -18.35 31.94 -16.22
C GLY A 22 -18.24 30.97 -17.40
N GLN A 23 -18.13 31.46 -18.64
CA GLN A 23 -18.14 30.61 -19.83
C GLN A 23 -16.83 29.83 -20.05
N VAL A 24 -15.67 30.38 -19.67
CA VAL A 24 -14.38 29.72 -19.86
C VAL A 24 -14.20 28.52 -18.91
N LYS A 25 -14.78 28.57 -17.70
CA LYS A 25 -14.73 27.48 -16.72
C LYS A 25 -15.49 26.23 -17.20
N SER A 26 -16.58 26.42 -17.98
CA SER A 26 -17.39 25.32 -18.52
C SER A 26 -16.62 24.47 -19.55
N ARG A 27 -15.88 25.10 -20.47
CA ARG A 27 -15.14 24.38 -21.52
C ARG A 27 -14.04 23.47 -20.96
N ARG A 28 -13.32 23.94 -19.93
CA ARG A 28 -12.27 23.13 -19.28
C ARG A 28 -12.85 21.95 -18.49
N ALA A 29 -13.98 22.17 -17.82
CA ALA A 29 -14.69 21.09 -17.12
C ALA A 29 -15.15 20.01 -18.10
N GLN A 30 -15.71 20.39 -19.26
CA GLN A 30 -16.10 19.46 -20.32
C GLN A 30 -14.91 18.67 -20.87
N GLN A 31 -13.79 19.33 -21.17
CA GLN A 31 -12.58 18.64 -21.65
C GLN A 31 -12.04 17.64 -20.62
N ASN A 32 -12.08 17.98 -19.33
CA ASN A 32 -11.68 17.06 -18.27
C ASN A 32 -12.62 15.85 -18.16
N ARG A 33 -13.94 16.04 -18.33
CA ARG A 33 -14.92 14.95 -18.38
C ARG A 33 -14.66 14.03 -19.57
N GLU A 34 -14.47 14.58 -20.78
CA GLU A 34 -14.14 13.81 -21.98
C GLU A 34 -12.81 13.06 -21.84
N ALA A 35 -11.80 13.68 -21.25
CA ALA A 35 -10.51 13.04 -20.99
C ALA A 35 -10.65 11.86 -20.01
N ALA A 36 -11.45 12.02 -18.95
CA ALA A 36 -11.72 10.96 -17.99
C ALA A 36 -12.48 9.78 -18.63
N LEU A 37 -13.50 10.06 -19.46
CA LEU A 37 -14.23 9.05 -20.22
C LEU A 37 -13.30 8.26 -21.16
N ARG A 38 -12.46 8.95 -21.93
CA ARG A 38 -11.47 8.30 -22.81
C ARG A 38 -10.46 7.46 -22.03
N TYR A 39 -10.05 7.92 -20.85
CA TYR A 39 -9.16 7.16 -19.99
C TYR A 39 -9.82 5.86 -19.49
N ARG A 40 -11.07 5.93 -19.02
CA ARG A 40 -11.84 4.74 -18.61
C ARG A 40 -12.01 3.76 -19.77
N ALA A 41 -12.44 4.24 -20.94
CA ALA A 41 -12.61 3.41 -22.13
C ALA A 41 -11.32 2.65 -22.52
N ARG A 42 -10.15 3.32 -22.52
CA ARG A 42 -8.87 2.65 -22.80
C ARG A 42 -8.49 1.63 -21.73
N LYS A 43 -8.80 1.93 -20.46
CA LYS A 43 -8.54 1.00 -19.35
C LYS A 43 -9.39 -0.27 -19.50
N ASP A 44 -10.68 -0.11 -19.80
CA ASP A 44 -11.61 -1.22 -19.97
C ASP A 44 -11.26 -2.06 -21.21
N GLU A 45 -10.86 -1.41 -22.31
CA GLU A 45 -10.32 -2.08 -23.50
C GLU A 45 -9.07 -2.91 -23.17
N ARG A 46 -8.13 -2.36 -22.38
CA ARG A 46 -6.94 -3.09 -21.95
C ARG A 46 -7.26 -4.27 -21.04
N ILE A 47 -8.25 -4.14 -20.16
CA ILE A 47 -8.73 -5.25 -19.32
C ILE A 47 -9.26 -6.37 -20.21
N ARG A 48 -10.13 -6.04 -21.18
CA ARG A 48 -10.68 -7.01 -22.14
C ARG A 48 -9.60 -7.70 -22.96
N GLU A 49 -8.57 -6.95 -23.39
CA GLU A 49 -7.42 -7.52 -24.11
C GLU A 49 -6.67 -8.54 -23.24
N LEU A 50 -6.41 -8.22 -21.97
CA LEU A 50 -5.72 -9.13 -21.04
C LEU A 50 -6.56 -10.37 -20.71
N GLU A 51 -7.88 -10.21 -20.53
CA GLU A 51 -8.80 -11.35 -20.35
C GLU A 51 -8.77 -12.30 -21.55
N ASN A 52 -8.77 -11.75 -22.77
CA ASN A 52 -8.64 -12.56 -24.00
C ASN A 52 -7.28 -13.30 -24.06
N GLN A 53 -6.19 -12.66 -23.63
CA GLN A 53 -4.87 -13.31 -23.57
C GLN A 53 -4.85 -14.47 -22.56
N VAL A 54 -5.46 -14.30 -21.39
CA VAL A 54 -5.56 -15.37 -20.39
C VAL A 54 -6.34 -16.56 -20.93
N VAL A 55 -7.48 -16.33 -21.59
CA VAL A 55 -8.27 -17.40 -22.21
C VAL A 55 -7.47 -18.12 -23.31
N ALA A 56 -6.75 -17.38 -24.16
CA ALA A 56 -5.91 -17.97 -25.20
C ALA A 56 -4.79 -18.85 -24.63
N LEU A 57 -4.09 -18.36 -23.58
CA LEU A 57 -3.04 -19.13 -22.90
C LEU A 57 -3.60 -20.36 -22.19
N GLN A 58 -4.77 -20.27 -21.56
CA GLN A 58 -5.43 -21.41 -20.93
C GLN A 58 -5.79 -22.49 -21.97
N LEU A 59 -6.27 -22.07 -23.14
CA LEU A 59 -6.56 -22.97 -24.25
C LEU A 59 -5.26 -23.64 -24.74
N GLU A 60 -4.17 -22.90 -24.93
CA GLU A 60 -2.88 -23.44 -25.34
C GLU A 60 -2.34 -24.47 -24.34
N VAL A 61 -2.37 -24.15 -23.04
CA VAL A 61 -1.97 -25.09 -21.97
C VAL A 61 -2.83 -26.36 -21.99
N SER A 62 -4.13 -26.24 -22.23
CA SER A 62 -5.01 -27.40 -22.33
C SER A 62 -4.66 -28.29 -23.53
N GLN A 63 -4.34 -27.70 -24.68
CA GLN A 63 -3.93 -28.42 -25.89
C GLN A 63 -2.57 -29.09 -25.71
N LEU A 64 -1.61 -28.43 -25.08
CA LEU A 64 -0.29 -29.01 -24.78
C LEU A 64 -0.42 -30.20 -23.83
N ARG A 65 -1.27 -30.09 -22.79
CA ARG A 65 -1.56 -31.21 -21.88
C ARG A 65 -2.20 -32.39 -22.60
N ALA A 66 -3.15 -32.14 -23.52
CA ALA A 66 -3.77 -33.19 -24.32
C ALA A 66 -2.75 -33.89 -25.26
N LYS A 67 -1.84 -33.12 -25.89
CA LYS A 67 -0.76 -33.67 -26.72
C LYS A 67 0.21 -34.54 -25.91
N LEU A 68 0.60 -34.10 -24.73
CA LEU A 68 1.48 -34.87 -23.84
C LEU A 68 0.82 -36.17 -23.36
N ALA A 69 -0.47 -36.13 -23.01
CA ALA A 69 -1.22 -37.33 -22.65
C ALA A 69 -1.28 -38.36 -23.79
N GLY A 70 -1.43 -37.89 -25.04
CA GLY A 70 -1.45 -38.77 -26.22
C GLY A 70 -0.10 -39.40 -26.56
N GLN A 71 1.02 -38.85 -26.09
CA GLN A 71 2.36 -39.37 -26.37
C GLN A 71 2.79 -40.50 -25.42
N GLY A 72 1.95 -40.90 -24.45
CA GLY A 72 2.27 -41.99 -23.54
C GLY A 72 3.48 -41.70 -22.63
N ILE A 73 3.91 -40.43 -22.54
CA ILE A 73 4.87 -39.97 -21.55
C ILE A 73 4.12 -39.85 -20.22
N SER A 74 3.76 -41.01 -19.68
CA SER A 74 3.46 -41.13 -18.25
C SER A 74 4.74 -40.71 -17.54
N HIS A 75 4.73 -39.53 -16.92
CA HIS A 75 5.72 -39.20 -15.92
C HIS A 75 5.54 -40.20 -14.76
N ASN A 76 6.12 -41.39 -14.91
CA ASN A 76 6.40 -42.30 -13.81
C ASN A 76 7.37 -41.56 -12.88
N THR A 77 6.79 -40.79 -11.98
CA THR A 77 7.45 -40.35 -10.75
C THR A 77 7.47 -41.56 -9.82
N ASP A 78 8.21 -42.59 -10.21
CA ASP A 78 8.66 -43.66 -9.32
C ASP A 78 9.71 -43.04 -8.38
N SER A 79 9.25 -42.26 -7.41
CA SER A 79 10.01 -41.92 -6.22
C SER A 79 9.08 -41.94 -5.02
N THR A 80 9.14 -43.09 -4.35
CA THR A 80 8.52 -43.47 -3.10
C THR A 80 8.42 -42.35 -2.05
N ALA A 81 7.23 -41.79 -1.87
CA ALA A 81 6.76 -41.25 -0.60
C ALA A 81 5.22 -41.32 -0.55
N PRO A 82 4.60 -41.94 0.48
CA PRO A 82 3.16 -42.01 0.60
C PRO A 82 2.64 -40.70 1.19
N VAL A 83 2.45 -39.68 0.35
CA VAL A 83 1.71 -38.48 0.76
C VAL A 83 0.24 -38.70 0.44
N VAL A 84 -0.47 -39.15 1.48
CA VAL A 84 -1.82 -38.76 1.86
C VAL A 84 -2.79 -38.48 0.70
N ALA A 85 -3.65 -39.46 0.48
CA ALA A 85 -4.90 -39.33 -0.23
C ALA A 85 -5.77 -38.20 0.35
N ALA A 86 -5.81 -37.04 -0.32
CA ALA A 86 -6.90 -36.07 -0.26
C ALA A 86 -6.71 -34.97 -1.33
N LEU A 87 -6.98 -35.28 -2.60
CA LEU A 87 -7.27 -34.26 -3.62
C LEU A 87 -8.19 -34.88 -4.69
N PRO A 88 -9.52 -34.78 -4.52
CA PRO A 88 -10.43 -35.16 -5.58
C PRO A 88 -10.44 -34.07 -6.66
N ALA A 89 -10.38 -34.50 -7.92
CA ALA A 89 -10.77 -33.73 -9.10
C ALA A 89 -9.98 -32.44 -9.41
N LEU A 90 -8.78 -32.59 -9.99
CA LEU A 90 -8.34 -31.61 -10.99
C LEU A 90 -9.24 -31.78 -12.22
N GLY A 91 -10.30 -30.97 -12.22
CA GLY A 91 -11.33 -30.95 -13.24
C GLY A 91 -10.74 -30.87 -14.64
N LEU A 92 -11.04 -31.87 -15.44
CA LEU A 92 -11.27 -31.67 -16.86
C LEU A 92 -12.16 -30.43 -16.97
N CYS A 93 -11.64 -29.36 -17.58
CA CYS A 93 -12.42 -28.19 -17.94
C CYS A 93 -13.48 -28.71 -18.94
N THR A 94 -14.64 -29.09 -18.42
CA THR A 94 -15.73 -29.62 -19.24
C THR A 94 -16.26 -28.48 -20.10
N GLU A 95 -16.76 -28.80 -21.30
CA GLU A 95 -17.38 -27.84 -22.21
C GLU A 95 -18.44 -26.96 -21.52
N SER A 96 -19.02 -27.45 -20.42
CA SER A 96 -19.94 -26.69 -19.55
C SER A 96 -19.31 -25.43 -18.92
N GLN A 97 -18.02 -25.46 -18.55
CA GLN A 97 -17.35 -24.31 -17.95
C GLN A 97 -17.03 -23.25 -19.02
N GLN A 98 -16.67 -23.66 -20.23
CA GLN A 98 -16.54 -22.74 -21.37
C GLN A 98 -17.88 -22.12 -21.76
N GLN A 99 -18.97 -22.90 -21.79
CA GLN A 99 -20.32 -22.36 -22.05
C GLN A 99 -20.75 -21.37 -20.97
N TYR A 100 -20.43 -21.61 -19.70
CA TYR A 100 -20.73 -20.69 -18.60
C TYR A 100 -20.02 -19.33 -18.78
N TYR A 101 -18.73 -19.33 -19.13
CA TYR A 101 -18.00 -18.09 -19.40
C TYR A 101 -18.54 -17.35 -20.63
N GLN A 102 -18.91 -18.07 -21.69
CA GLN A 102 -19.51 -17.46 -22.88
C GLN A 102 -20.88 -16.84 -22.56
N GLN A 103 -21.68 -17.47 -21.70
CA GLN A 103 -22.98 -16.95 -21.28
C GLN A 103 -22.85 -15.69 -20.40
N GLN A 104 -21.83 -15.60 -19.53
CA GLN A 104 -21.58 -14.38 -18.73
C GLN A 104 -21.22 -13.16 -19.60
N GLN A 105 -20.44 -13.34 -20.67
CA GLN A 105 -20.10 -12.23 -21.56
C GLN A 105 -21.30 -11.66 -22.32
N TYR A 106 -22.28 -12.51 -22.66
CA TYR A 106 -23.53 -12.07 -23.27
C TYR A 106 -24.42 -11.28 -22.31
N GLN A 107 -24.40 -11.59 -21.00
CA GLN A 107 -25.21 -10.85 -20.02
C GLN A 107 -24.65 -9.46 -19.70
N GLN A 108 -23.33 -9.26 -19.73
CA GLN A 108 -22.74 -7.92 -19.52
C GLN A 108 -23.02 -6.94 -20.66
N HIS A 109 -23.30 -7.41 -21.89
CA HIS A 109 -23.62 -6.54 -23.03
C HIS A 109 -25.08 -6.08 -23.06
N GLN A 110 -25.94 -6.48 -22.11
CA GLN A 110 -27.36 -6.12 -22.10
C GLN A 110 -27.77 -5.08 -21.03
N GLN A 111 -26.84 -4.42 -20.34
CA GLN A 111 -27.24 -3.26 -19.52
C GLN A 111 -27.31 -1.99 -20.39
N PRO A 112 -28.49 -1.37 -20.55
CA PRO A 112 -28.63 -0.14 -21.30
C PRO A 112 -28.13 1.06 -20.47
N ASP A 113 -27.35 1.94 -21.12
CA ASP A 113 -26.71 3.17 -20.61
C ASP A 113 -27.69 4.24 -20.06
N TYR A 114 -28.50 3.94 -19.04
CA TYR A 114 -29.52 4.86 -18.51
C TYR A 114 -29.14 5.61 -17.22
N GLN A 115 -27.88 5.60 -16.77
CA GLN A 115 -27.51 6.24 -15.49
C GLN A 115 -26.69 7.54 -15.58
N GLU A 116 -26.43 8.10 -16.77
CA GLU A 116 -25.56 9.29 -16.85
C GLU A 116 -26.29 10.66 -16.81
N GLN A 117 -27.60 10.69 -16.52
CA GLN A 117 -28.39 11.93 -16.60
C GLN A 117 -28.94 12.49 -15.28
N GLN A 118 -28.67 11.88 -14.12
CA GLN A 118 -29.16 12.39 -12.82
C GLN A 118 -28.10 13.03 -11.93
N LEU A 119 -26.86 13.22 -12.39
CA LEU A 119 -25.77 13.79 -11.57
C LEU A 119 -25.44 15.26 -11.92
N ILE A 120 -26.45 16.09 -12.21
CA ILE A 120 -26.24 17.50 -12.62
C ILE A 120 -26.81 18.51 -11.61
N ASP A 121 -27.79 18.18 -10.76
CA ASP A 121 -28.51 19.21 -9.98
C ASP A 121 -28.03 19.48 -8.54
N ASP A 122 -27.04 18.75 -8.01
CA ASP A 122 -26.65 18.86 -6.57
C ASP A 122 -25.33 19.62 -6.28
N GLN A 123 -24.71 20.31 -7.27
CA GLN A 123 -23.36 20.88 -7.09
C GLN A 123 -23.25 22.34 -6.61
N ASP A 124 -24.35 23.03 -6.27
CA ASP A 124 -24.32 24.45 -5.85
C ASP A 124 -24.38 24.69 -4.32
N LEU A 125 -24.30 23.66 -3.48
CA LEU A 125 -24.49 23.82 -2.02
C LEU A 125 -23.22 23.95 -1.14
N PHE A 126 -22.01 23.99 -1.72
CA PHE A 126 -20.78 24.16 -0.94
C PHE A 126 -19.95 25.38 -1.39
N GLN A 127 -20.42 26.57 -1.02
CA GLN A 127 -19.55 27.72 -0.81
C GLN A 127 -19.72 28.21 0.63
N GLN A 128 -18.72 27.96 1.48
CA GLN A 128 -18.48 28.74 2.69
C GLN A 128 -17.06 29.30 2.69
N PRO A 129 -16.85 30.47 3.32
CA PRO A 129 -15.72 31.34 3.03
C PRO A 129 -14.50 31.04 3.91
N ASN A 130 -13.32 31.22 3.30
CA ASN A 130 -12.03 31.25 3.98
C ASN A 130 -11.96 32.44 4.97
N ALA A 131 -11.92 32.13 6.26
CA ALA A 131 -11.43 33.06 7.29
C ALA A 131 -10.01 32.63 7.68
N PHE A 132 -9.03 33.31 7.09
CA PHE A 132 -7.64 33.34 7.55
C PHE A 132 -7.61 34.07 8.90
N GLN A 133 -7.33 33.35 9.99
CA GLN A 133 -6.90 33.96 11.26
C GLN A 133 -5.47 33.53 11.56
N SER A 134 -4.57 34.51 11.47
CA SER A 134 -3.27 34.50 12.15
C SER A 134 -3.49 34.60 13.66
N PHE A 135 -2.75 33.86 14.49
CA PHE A 135 -2.26 34.38 15.78
C PHE A 135 -1.09 33.55 16.33
N GLU A 136 -0.27 34.28 17.07
CA GLU A 136 1.05 33.99 17.61
C GLU A 136 1.05 33.13 18.89
N SER A 137 2.21 32.49 19.12
CA SER A 137 2.88 32.06 20.37
C SER A 137 2.16 31.84 21.72
N VAL A 138 2.40 30.62 22.23
CA VAL A 138 2.75 30.21 23.63
C VAL A 138 1.67 30.30 24.71
N SER A 139 1.16 29.14 25.17
CA SER A 139 1.50 28.54 26.48
C SER A 139 0.69 27.25 26.73
N SER A 140 1.32 26.32 27.44
CA SER A 140 0.90 24.94 27.73
C SER A 140 -0.44 24.80 28.46
N ASN A 141 -1.31 23.89 27.99
CA ASN A 141 -2.14 23.03 28.85
C ASN A 141 -2.90 21.97 28.04
N ASP A 142 -2.84 20.73 28.53
CA ASP A 142 -3.49 19.51 28.02
C ASP A 142 -5.02 19.65 27.87
N GLN A 143 -5.46 20.09 26.70
CA GLN A 143 -6.74 19.69 26.13
C GLN A 143 -6.50 19.27 24.70
N ASN A 144 -6.37 17.94 24.51
CA ASN A 144 -6.47 17.27 23.23
C ASN A 144 -7.86 17.57 22.66
N SER A 145 -7.99 18.70 21.98
CA SER A 145 -9.03 18.88 20.98
C SER A 145 -8.78 17.81 19.94
N GLU A 146 -9.57 16.74 19.99
CA GLU A 146 -9.73 15.77 18.91
C GLU A 146 -10.10 16.54 17.66
N GLN A 147 -9.09 17.04 16.95
CA GLN A 147 -9.23 17.45 15.58
C GLN A 147 -9.57 16.14 14.86
N TYR A 148 -10.87 15.93 14.59
CA TYR A 148 -11.40 14.78 13.88
C TYR A 148 -10.73 14.72 12.51
N PHE A 149 -9.54 14.14 12.46
CA PHE A 149 -8.87 13.79 11.23
C PHE A 149 -9.72 12.69 10.64
N VAL A 150 -10.53 13.05 9.64
CA VAL A 150 -11.30 12.08 8.88
C VAL A 150 -10.27 11.14 8.26
N ASP A 151 -10.29 9.89 8.69
CA ASP A 151 -9.35 8.88 8.21
C ASP A 151 -9.42 8.79 6.68
N PRO A 152 -8.27 8.64 5.99
CA PRO A 152 -8.26 8.28 4.59
C PRO A 152 -9.18 7.07 4.35
N PRO A 153 -10.03 7.08 3.31
CA PRO A 153 -11.02 6.02 3.08
C PRO A 153 -10.43 4.60 3.07
N GLN A 154 -9.20 4.46 2.60
CA GLN A 154 -8.48 3.18 2.56
C GLN A 154 -8.15 2.67 3.97
N LEU A 155 -7.67 3.54 4.87
CA LEU A 155 -7.36 3.15 6.25
C LEU A 155 -8.63 2.82 7.03
N LEU A 156 -9.72 3.55 6.78
CA LEU A 156 -11.03 3.25 7.37
C LEU A 156 -11.53 1.87 6.92
N ALA A 157 -11.44 1.55 5.62
CA ALA A 157 -11.80 0.24 5.09
C ALA A 157 -10.94 -0.88 5.72
N THR A 158 -9.63 -0.68 5.85
CA THR A 158 -8.73 -1.61 6.54
C THR A 158 -9.12 -1.78 8.01
N ARG A 159 -9.47 -0.70 8.70
CA ARG A 159 -9.91 -0.74 10.11
C ARG A 159 -11.14 -1.64 10.26
N PHE A 160 -12.16 -1.43 9.42
CA PHE A 160 -13.37 -2.24 9.45
C PHE A 160 -13.09 -3.71 9.11
N SER A 161 -12.30 -3.99 8.08
CA SER A 161 -11.95 -5.37 7.70
C SER A 161 -11.19 -6.10 8.79
N LEU A 162 -10.22 -5.46 9.45
CA LEU A 162 -9.49 -6.06 10.57
C LEU A 162 -10.40 -6.28 11.79
N LYS A 163 -11.25 -5.30 12.13
CA LYS A 163 -12.20 -5.42 13.24
C LYS A 163 -13.35 -6.39 12.98
N ALA A 164 -13.60 -6.76 11.74
CA ALA A 164 -14.57 -7.81 11.41
C ALA A 164 -14.06 -9.21 11.82
N LEU A 165 -12.74 -9.40 11.98
CA LEU A 165 -12.17 -10.67 12.44
C LEU A 165 -12.53 -10.92 13.90
N GLN A 166 -13.03 -12.13 14.19
CA GLN A 166 -13.60 -12.45 15.50
C GLN A 166 -12.58 -12.31 16.64
N SER A 167 -11.32 -12.67 16.40
CA SER A 167 -10.24 -12.52 17.39
C SER A 167 -9.90 -11.07 17.73
N LEU A 168 -10.30 -10.10 16.88
CA LEU A 168 -9.97 -8.68 17.01
C LEU A 168 -11.17 -7.79 17.41
N GLN A 169 -12.36 -8.37 17.63
CA GLN A 169 -13.56 -7.60 17.97
C GLN A 169 -13.56 -7.02 19.40
N ASN A 170 -12.74 -7.58 20.31
CA ASN A 170 -12.71 -7.20 21.74
C ASN A 170 -11.48 -6.34 22.07
N GLU A 171 -10.82 -6.59 23.21
CA GLU A 171 -9.65 -5.84 23.70
C GLU A 171 -8.50 -5.75 22.67
N ALA A 172 -8.35 -6.77 21.83
CA ALA A 172 -7.35 -6.79 20.76
C ALA A 172 -7.61 -5.76 19.64
N GLY A 173 -8.84 -5.28 19.50
CA GLY A 173 -9.20 -4.22 18.54
C GLY A 173 -8.50 -2.89 18.81
N ILE A 174 -8.01 -2.66 20.03
CA ILE A 174 -7.23 -1.47 20.41
C ILE A 174 -5.91 -1.42 19.63
N TYR A 175 -5.27 -2.57 19.37
CA TYR A 175 -4.03 -2.63 18.61
C TYR A 175 -4.24 -2.26 17.14
N VAL A 176 -5.41 -2.58 16.58
CA VAL A 176 -5.81 -2.18 15.23
C VAL A 176 -5.90 -0.66 15.13
N ASP A 177 -6.63 -0.03 16.04
CA ASP A 177 -6.81 1.43 16.05
C ASP A 177 -5.47 2.14 16.24
N ARG A 178 -4.67 1.69 17.21
CA ARG A 178 -3.35 2.26 17.49
C ARG A 178 -2.42 2.14 16.30
N MET A 179 -2.36 0.98 15.66
CA MET A 179 -1.54 0.75 14.46
C MET A 179 -1.94 1.67 13.31
N LEU A 180 -3.24 1.78 13.02
CA LEU A 180 -3.73 2.60 11.89
C LEU A 180 -3.63 4.10 12.16
N ASN A 181 -3.79 4.54 13.41
CA ASN A 181 -3.57 5.94 13.78
C ASN A 181 -2.08 6.32 13.67
N LEU A 182 -1.16 5.40 13.98
CA LEU A 182 0.28 5.60 13.80
C LEU A 182 0.68 5.74 12.33
N PHE A 183 -0.12 5.20 11.41
CA PHE A 183 0.04 5.40 9.97
C PHE A 183 -0.16 6.85 9.54
N LEU A 184 -1.05 7.59 10.21
CA LEU A 184 -1.30 9.02 9.93
C LEU A 184 -0.13 9.92 10.35
N VAL A 185 0.63 9.49 11.36
CA VAL A 185 1.78 10.22 11.91
C VAL A 185 3.13 9.63 11.47
N ASN A 186 3.12 8.73 10.49
CA ASN A 186 4.30 8.11 9.88
C ASN A 186 5.30 7.45 10.86
N ARG A 187 4.81 6.73 11.88
CA ARG A 187 5.67 6.12 12.91
C ARG A 187 5.90 4.61 12.69
N LEU A 188 6.71 4.26 11.69
CA LEU A 188 6.93 2.88 11.22
C LEU A 188 7.25 1.86 12.33
N VAL A 189 8.24 2.14 13.19
CA VAL A 189 8.65 1.19 14.25
C VAL A 189 7.47 0.84 15.18
N GLN A 190 6.64 1.83 15.51
CA GLN A 190 5.50 1.62 16.40
C GLN A 190 4.33 0.95 15.67
N ILE A 191 4.18 1.19 14.35
CA ILE A 191 3.25 0.44 13.50
C ILE A 191 3.61 -1.05 13.53
N LEU A 192 4.88 -1.39 13.33
CA LEU A 192 5.35 -2.78 13.36
C LEU A 192 5.14 -3.42 14.74
N LYS A 193 5.49 -2.73 15.83
CA LYS A 193 5.22 -3.22 17.20
C LYS A 193 3.74 -3.51 17.44
N ASN A 194 2.83 -2.63 17.01
CA ASN A 194 1.39 -2.87 17.19
C ASN A 194 0.86 -3.97 16.26
N LYS A 195 1.42 -4.12 15.05
CA LYS A 195 1.12 -5.25 14.17
C LYS A 195 1.44 -6.57 14.86
N ASP A 196 2.59 -6.71 15.50
CA ASP A 196 2.98 -7.96 16.14
C ASP A 196 2.09 -8.28 17.35
N LEU A 197 1.74 -7.27 18.16
CA LEU A 197 0.79 -7.42 19.27
C LEU A 197 -0.61 -7.82 18.77
N MET A 198 -1.09 -7.20 17.69
CA MET A 198 -2.36 -7.57 17.06
C MET A 198 -2.32 -9.02 16.56
N LEU A 199 -1.26 -9.43 15.86
CA LEU A 199 -1.12 -10.79 15.31
C LEU A 199 -0.92 -11.85 16.39
N ALA A 200 -0.36 -11.49 17.54
CA ALA A 200 -0.25 -12.37 18.71
C ALA A 200 -1.61 -12.61 19.39
N ALA A 201 -2.54 -11.65 19.28
CA ALA A 201 -3.90 -11.79 19.78
C ALA A 201 -4.85 -12.51 18.81
N CYS A 202 -4.46 -12.70 17.55
CA CYS A 202 -5.25 -13.42 16.56
C CYS A 202 -5.24 -14.94 16.80
N SER A 203 -6.38 -15.59 16.54
CA SER A 203 -6.40 -17.03 16.27
C SER A 203 -5.57 -17.38 15.03
N PRO A 204 -5.12 -18.64 14.85
CA PRO A 204 -4.34 -19.04 13.68
C PRO A 204 -5.01 -18.69 12.35
N ASP A 205 -6.32 -18.93 12.23
CA ASP A 205 -7.09 -18.64 11.01
C ASP A 205 -7.25 -17.14 10.76
N ASP A 206 -7.50 -16.36 11.82
CA ASP A 206 -7.61 -14.90 11.71
C ASP A 206 -6.25 -14.24 11.45
N LYS A 207 -5.15 -14.85 11.88
CA LYS A 207 -3.79 -14.35 11.63
C LYS A 207 -3.46 -14.34 10.14
N VAL A 208 -3.84 -15.40 9.42
CA VAL A 208 -3.69 -15.46 7.96
C VAL A 208 -4.51 -14.36 7.29
N ARG A 209 -5.79 -14.24 7.64
CA ARG A 209 -6.67 -13.20 7.08
C ARG A 209 -6.22 -11.78 7.42
N ALA A 210 -5.74 -11.55 8.64
CA ALA A 210 -5.20 -10.25 9.05
C ALA A 210 -3.97 -9.86 8.21
N LEU A 211 -3.07 -10.81 7.92
CA LEU A 211 -1.91 -10.57 7.07
C LEU A 211 -2.32 -10.23 5.63
N GLU A 212 -3.33 -10.91 5.07
CA GLU A 212 -3.87 -10.60 3.74
C GLU A 212 -4.45 -9.18 3.68
N ILE A 213 -5.25 -8.80 4.68
CA ILE A 213 -5.82 -7.45 4.79
C ILE A 213 -4.71 -6.39 4.90
N LEU A 214 -3.67 -6.66 5.69
CA LEU A 214 -2.54 -5.75 5.86
C LEU A 214 -1.71 -5.61 4.57
N GLU A 215 -1.48 -6.71 3.84
CA GLU A 215 -0.77 -6.65 2.57
C GLU A 215 -1.57 -5.86 1.53
N HIS A 216 -2.89 -6.05 1.48
CA HIS A 216 -3.77 -5.24 0.63
C HIS A 216 -3.73 -3.75 1.01
N CYS A 217 -3.71 -3.43 2.31
CA CYS A 217 -3.55 -2.05 2.79
C CYS A 217 -2.22 -1.44 2.34
N LYS A 218 -1.12 -2.18 2.47
CA LYS A 218 0.23 -1.75 2.04
C LYS A 218 0.29 -1.48 0.54
N ILE A 219 -0.28 -2.36 -0.29
CA ILE A 219 -0.34 -2.18 -1.74
C ILE A 219 -1.18 -0.96 -2.10
N SER A 220 -2.36 -0.82 -1.49
CA SER A 220 -3.28 0.30 -1.74
C SER A 220 -2.69 1.66 -1.32
N ASN A 221 -1.81 1.66 -0.33
CA ASN A 221 -1.13 2.84 0.20
C ASN A 221 0.36 2.88 -0.16
N ARG A 222 0.76 2.28 -1.31
CA ARG A 222 2.17 2.14 -1.70
C ARG A 222 2.97 3.45 -1.64
N LYS A 223 2.35 4.58 -2.03
CA LYS A 223 3.02 5.89 -2.00
C LYS A 223 3.35 6.34 -0.58
N GLN A 224 2.39 6.22 0.35
CA GLN A 224 2.59 6.52 1.76
C GLN A 224 3.60 5.57 2.38
N MET A 225 3.58 4.29 1.99
CA MET A 225 4.59 3.32 2.44
C MET A 225 6.00 3.73 2.02
N ILE A 226 6.19 4.14 0.76
CA ILE A 226 7.48 4.65 0.28
C ILE A 226 7.92 5.86 1.13
N ILE A 227 7.03 6.83 1.35
CA ILE A 227 7.33 7.98 2.23
C ILE A 227 7.66 7.52 3.65
N LEU A 228 6.93 6.56 4.22
CA LEU A 228 7.20 5.99 5.56
C LEU A 228 8.58 5.35 5.64
N TYR A 229 9.03 4.65 4.60
CA TYR A 229 10.35 4.03 4.54
C TYR A 229 11.47 5.05 4.26
N GLU A 230 11.22 6.05 3.41
CA GLU A 230 12.18 7.08 3.04
C GLU A 230 12.32 8.18 4.10
N SER A 231 11.23 8.52 4.81
CA SER A 231 11.21 9.53 5.88
C SER A 231 11.84 9.05 7.17
N GLN A 232 12.12 7.76 7.28
CA GLN A 232 13.09 7.27 8.24
C GLN A 232 14.47 7.64 7.70
N GLU A 233 14.85 8.93 7.81
CA GLU A 233 16.21 9.22 8.22
C GLU A 233 16.38 8.44 9.51
N TYR A 234 16.90 7.22 9.43
CA TYR A 234 17.36 6.50 10.60
C TYR A 234 18.35 7.45 11.25
N PRO A 235 18.02 8.10 12.38
CA PRO A 235 19.09 8.65 13.18
C PRO A 235 19.78 7.37 13.65
N LEU A 236 20.91 7.02 13.04
CA LEU A 236 21.83 6.01 13.57
C LEU A 236 22.14 6.29 15.06
N GLU A 237 21.87 7.52 15.51
CA GLU A 237 21.91 7.94 16.92
C GLU A 237 20.70 7.54 17.77
N THR A 238 19.49 7.31 17.22
CA THR A 238 18.33 6.86 18.04
C THR A 238 18.26 5.36 18.26
N MET A 239 19.11 4.55 17.62
CA MET A 239 19.42 3.21 18.14
C MET A 239 20.21 3.26 19.46
N LYS A 240 20.71 4.43 19.88
CA LYS A 240 21.23 4.64 21.25
C LYS A 240 20.16 5.07 22.24
N ASP A 241 18.96 5.42 21.77
CA ASP A 241 17.88 5.86 22.66
C ASP A 241 17.17 4.63 23.23
N THR A 242 17.77 4.19 24.33
CA THR A 242 17.59 3.02 25.20
C THR A 242 16.21 2.93 25.87
N SER A 243 15.14 3.47 25.27
CA SER A 243 13.81 3.46 25.89
C SER A 243 13.17 2.06 25.99
N LEU A 244 13.60 1.10 25.17
CA LEU A 244 13.22 -0.33 25.29
C LEU A 244 14.11 -1.11 26.28
N PHE A 245 15.22 -0.54 26.75
CA PHE A 245 16.11 -1.18 27.73
C PHE A 245 15.63 -0.99 29.19
N TYR A 246 14.69 -0.07 29.44
CA TYR A 246 14.20 0.19 30.81
C TYR A 246 13.27 -0.91 31.35
N GLU A 247 12.73 -1.79 30.51
CA GLU A 247 11.92 -2.94 30.94
C GLU A 247 12.76 -4.21 31.18
N LEU A 248 14.02 -4.23 30.74
CA LEU A 248 14.94 -5.35 30.98
C LEU A 248 15.65 -5.18 32.32
N ASN A 249 15.79 -6.27 33.09
CA ASN A 249 16.60 -6.23 34.30
C ASN A 249 18.10 -6.07 33.94
N ALA A 250 18.93 -5.68 34.91
CA ALA A 250 20.33 -5.33 34.66
C ALA A 250 21.11 -6.46 33.96
N ASP A 251 20.78 -7.71 34.27
CA ASP A 251 21.40 -8.90 33.68
C ASP A 251 21.00 -9.09 32.21
N GLN A 252 19.70 -8.93 31.88
CA GLN A 252 19.23 -8.99 30.49
C GLN A 252 19.80 -7.88 29.62
N ARG A 253 20.02 -6.68 30.18
CA ARG A 253 20.68 -5.60 29.44
C ARG A 253 22.12 -5.94 29.09
N HIS A 254 22.83 -6.58 30.02
CA HIS A 254 24.20 -7.02 29.81
C HIS A 254 24.28 -8.12 28.73
N ASP A 255 23.35 -9.08 28.75
CA ASP A 255 23.29 -10.15 27.76
C ASP A 255 22.98 -9.65 26.35
N VAL A 256 22.05 -8.69 26.20
CA VAL A 256 21.74 -8.07 24.91
C VAL A 256 22.91 -7.22 24.40
N GLN A 257 23.61 -6.51 25.29
CA GLN A 257 24.80 -5.74 24.94
C GLN A 257 25.93 -6.67 24.46
N LEU A 258 26.18 -7.77 25.17
CA LEU A 258 27.13 -8.82 24.78
C LEU A 258 26.73 -9.47 23.45
N LEU A 259 25.44 -9.74 23.23
CA LEU A 259 24.93 -10.23 21.95
C LEU A 259 25.21 -9.23 20.82
N MET A 260 24.92 -7.95 21.01
CA MET A 260 25.18 -6.92 20.00
C MET A 260 26.67 -6.72 19.72
N GLU A 261 27.53 -6.75 20.74
CA GLU A 261 28.98 -6.62 20.59
C GLU A 261 29.62 -7.84 19.92
N ASN A 262 29.11 -9.05 20.18
CA ASN A 262 29.64 -10.28 19.58
C ASN A 262 29.05 -10.57 18.19
N LEU A 263 27.78 -10.22 17.96
CA LEU A 263 27.11 -10.46 16.70
C LEU A 263 27.37 -9.35 15.67
N GLY A 264 27.55 -8.10 16.09
CA GLY A 264 27.80 -6.98 15.17
C GLY A 264 28.91 -7.25 14.15
N PRO A 265 30.09 -7.75 14.57
CA PRO A 265 31.16 -8.13 13.65
C PRO A 265 30.80 -9.31 12.74
N LEU A 266 30.09 -10.32 13.25
CA LEU A 266 29.68 -11.50 12.48
C LEU A 266 28.65 -11.15 11.40
N TYR A 267 27.64 -10.33 11.74
CA TYR A 267 26.66 -9.83 10.77
C TYR A 267 27.33 -9.00 9.67
N THR A 268 28.30 -8.15 10.01
CA THR A 268 29.02 -7.39 8.99
C THR A 268 29.83 -8.28 8.05
N GLN A 269 30.38 -9.41 8.55
CA GLN A 269 31.15 -10.34 7.74
C GLN A 269 30.25 -11.19 6.83
N GLU A 270 29.12 -11.69 7.34
CA GLU A 270 28.17 -12.49 6.56
C GLU A 270 27.44 -11.65 5.50
N VAL A 271 27.07 -10.41 5.83
CA VAL A 271 26.50 -9.46 4.86
C VAL A 271 27.53 -9.09 3.81
N ALA A 272 28.79 -8.85 4.19
CA ALA A 272 29.85 -8.59 3.22
C ALA A 272 30.11 -9.80 2.31
N ALA A 273 30.06 -11.02 2.86
CA ALA A 273 30.22 -12.26 2.10
C ALA A 273 29.04 -12.48 1.14
N PHE A 274 27.80 -12.24 1.58
CA PHE A 274 26.60 -12.33 0.76
C PHE A 274 26.60 -11.30 -0.36
N ARG A 275 26.93 -10.04 -0.05
CA ARG A 275 27.10 -8.97 -1.04
C ARG A 275 28.11 -9.38 -2.10
N LYS A 276 29.29 -9.86 -1.68
CA LYS A 276 30.34 -10.34 -2.59
C LYS A 276 29.89 -11.56 -3.41
N ALA A 277 29.11 -12.47 -2.85
CA ALA A 277 28.56 -13.62 -3.57
C ALA A 277 27.59 -13.17 -4.68
N ILE A 278 26.70 -12.22 -4.40
CA ILE A 278 25.80 -11.65 -5.42
C ILE A 278 26.61 -10.97 -6.53
N GLU A 279 27.62 -10.19 -6.17
CA GLU A 279 28.48 -9.51 -7.15
C GLU A 279 29.21 -10.50 -8.07
N ILE A 280 29.63 -11.65 -7.55
CA ILE A 280 30.28 -12.71 -8.33
C ILE A 280 29.27 -13.46 -9.20
N SER A 281 28.10 -13.80 -8.66
CA SER A 281 27.09 -14.61 -9.33
C SER A 281 26.25 -13.84 -10.35
N ALA A 282 26.13 -12.51 -10.19
CA ALA A 282 25.31 -11.65 -11.04
C ALA A 282 26.08 -10.36 -11.41
N PRO A 283 27.16 -10.47 -12.22
CA PRO A 283 28.00 -9.32 -12.58
C PRO A 283 27.26 -8.25 -13.40
N SER A 284 26.12 -8.60 -14.01
CA SER A 284 25.23 -7.67 -14.72
C SER A 284 24.61 -6.61 -13.80
N ILE A 285 24.59 -6.82 -12.48
CA ILE A 285 24.14 -5.83 -11.50
C ILE A 285 25.07 -4.60 -11.50
N LYS A 286 26.37 -4.78 -11.75
CA LYS A 286 27.37 -3.70 -11.69
C LYS A 286 27.68 -3.01 -13.03
N GLN A 287 27.06 -3.41 -14.13
CA GLN A 287 27.31 -2.76 -15.42
C GLN A 287 26.63 -1.37 -15.46
N GLU A 288 27.20 -0.42 -16.21
CA GLU A 288 26.56 0.89 -16.43
C GLU A 288 25.17 0.69 -17.06
N GLY A 289 24.12 1.05 -16.31
CA GLY A 289 22.71 0.77 -16.66
C GLY A 289 22.09 -0.46 -15.98
N GLY A 290 22.87 -1.16 -15.15
CA GLY A 290 22.43 -2.23 -14.26
C GLY A 290 21.74 -1.72 -12.99
N ILE A 291 21.30 -2.66 -12.17
CA ILE A 291 20.60 -2.40 -10.93
C ILE A 291 21.51 -1.60 -9.98
N SER A 292 21.06 -0.42 -9.55
CA SER A 292 21.80 0.47 -8.64
C SER A 292 22.23 -0.24 -7.35
N ASP A 293 23.39 0.13 -6.78
CA ASP A 293 23.88 -0.33 -5.47
C ASP A 293 22.78 -0.31 -4.37
N VAL A 294 21.80 0.59 -4.50
CA VAL A 294 20.59 0.66 -3.66
C VAL A 294 19.85 -0.68 -3.55
N TYR A 295 19.69 -1.41 -4.66
CA TYR A 295 18.98 -2.70 -4.65
C TYR A 295 19.82 -3.83 -4.07
N LEU A 296 21.14 -3.76 -4.25
CA LEU A 296 22.07 -4.69 -3.62
C LEU A 296 22.02 -4.52 -2.10
N ASP A 297 21.91 -3.29 -1.64
CA ASP A 297 21.75 -2.97 -0.23
C ASP A 297 20.37 -3.42 0.30
N GLU A 298 19.28 -3.29 -0.47
CA GLU A 298 17.97 -3.88 -0.14
C GLU A 298 18.00 -5.40 -0.02
N LEU A 299 18.69 -6.10 -0.94
CA LEU A 299 18.86 -7.56 -0.86
C LEU A 299 19.68 -7.96 0.38
N CYS A 300 20.70 -7.18 0.74
CA CYS A 300 21.47 -7.40 1.96
C CYS A 300 20.61 -7.17 3.22
N GLN A 301 19.72 -6.18 3.22
CA GLN A 301 18.77 -5.96 4.32
C GLN A 301 17.77 -7.12 4.45
N LEU A 302 17.26 -7.65 3.34
CA LEU A 302 16.38 -8.83 3.36
C LEU A 302 17.11 -10.08 3.87
N PHE A 303 18.38 -10.25 3.50
CA PHE A 303 19.23 -11.32 4.01
C PHE A 303 19.44 -11.21 5.53
N MET A 304 19.72 -10.01 6.04
CA MET A 304 19.83 -9.74 7.48
C MET A 304 18.56 -10.13 8.25
N VAL A 305 17.38 -9.78 7.73
CA VAL A 305 16.10 -10.13 8.36
C VAL A 305 15.91 -11.65 8.45
N LYS A 306 16.41 -12.42 7.48
CA LYS A 306 16.32 -13.88 7.49
C LYS A 306 17.31 -14.57 8.43
N ILE A 307 18.45 -13.96 8.76
CA ILE A 307 19.41 -14.54 9.72
C ILE A 307 18.91 -14.38 11.16
N VAL A 308 18.13 -13.32 11.43
CA VAL A 308 17.60 -13.01 12.77
C VAL A 308 16.35 -13.84 13.12
N GLN A 309 15.68 -14.45 12.13
CA GLN A 309 14.49 -15.31 12.31
C GLN A 309 14.86 -16.78 12.48
#